data_AF-A0A7X1FMQ5-F1
#
_entry.id   AF-A0A7X1FMQ5-F1
#
_cell.length_a   1.000
_cell.length_b   1.000
_cell.length_c   1.000
_cell.angle_alpha   90.00
_cell.angle_beta   90.00
_cell.angle_gamma   90.00
#
_symmetry.space_group_name_H-M   'P 1'
#
loop_
_entity.id
_entity.type
_entity.pdbx_description
1 polymer ?
#
loop_
_entity_poly.entity_id
_entity_poly.type
_entity_poly.pdbx_seq_one_letter_code
_entity_poly.pdbx_strand_id
1 'polypeptide(L)'
;MSEALKKTVSNDSLGALKNFTLYNQNGIKITLTLPTPVTLNLNSQEFYPPEADQTTIVAPVLENTSGISLKSATFTIKLNNVIENDNTVANVRWWNVDEAEGLQAMEFTCGRIDDQGKGSGTAKTPGYARIRWGTMANTARQHQTFTVSNISLTFNPSADTTTGANDGPVIRVG
;
A
#
# COMPACT_ATOMS: atom_id res chain seq x y z
N MET A 1 16.10 40.60 -15.66
CA MET A 1 15.01 39.60 -15.75
C MET A 1 15.46 38.57 -16.78
N SER A 2 15.49 37.27 -16.52
CA SER A 2 14.45 36.54 -15.80
C SER A 2 15.01 35.30 -15.10
N GLU A 3 14.63 35.10 -13.84
CA GLU A 3 14.78 33.88 -13.03
C GLU A 3 13.97 32.68 -13.59
N ALA A 4 13.81 32.56 -14.90
CA ALA A 4 12.85 31.66 -15.53
C ALA A 4 13.39 30.24 -15.83
N LEU A 5 14.60 29.90 -15.34
CA LEU A 5 15.19 28.57 -15.52
C LEU A 5 15.15 27.67 -14.27
N LYS A 6 14.47 28.10 -13.19
CA LYS A 6 13.93 27.13 -12.23
C LYS A 6 12.75 26.43 -12.89
N LYS A 7 13.07 25.50 -13.78
CA LYS A 7 12.15 24.47 -14.24
C LYS A 7 11.75 23.71 -12.98
N THR A 8 10.65 24.15 -12.37
CA THR A 8 9.92 23.38 -11.39
C THR A 8 9.70 22.03 -12.06
N VAL A 9 10.42 21.00 -11.62
CA VAL A 9 10.07 19.62 -11.94
C VAL A 9 8.78 19.38 -11.17
N SER A 10 7.69 19.90 -11.71
CA SER A 10 6.36 19.55 -11.27
C SER A 10 6.16 18.12 -11.75
N ASN A 11 5.99 17.19 -10.82
CA ASN A 11 5.50 15.84 -11.11
C ASN A 11 4.03 15.93 -11.56
N ASP A 12 3.76 16.61 -12.68
CA ASP A 12 2.42 16.75 -13.28
C ASP A 12 1.84 15.40 -13.71
N SER A 13 2.64 14.33 -13.68
CA SER A 13 2.27 12.94 -13.89
C SER A 13 1.51 12.31 -12.71
N LEU A 14 1.66 12.82 -11.49
CA LEU A 14 1.05 12.26 -10.28
C LEU A 14 -0.14 13.12 -9.82
N GLY A 15 -1.30 12.50 -9.73
CA GLY A 15 -2.52 13.13 -9.21
C GLY A 15 -2.52 13.29 -7.69
N ALA A 16 -3.66 13.68 -7.15
CA ALA A 16 -3.84 13.88 -5.71
C ALA A 16 -3.68 12.57 -4.92
N LEU A 17 -3.15 12.66 -3.70
CA LEU A 17 -3.03 11.52 -2.80
C LEU A 17 -4.41 11.07 -2.33
N LYS A 18 -4.66 9.75 -2.41
CA LYS A 18 -5.85 9.12 -1.84
C LYS A 18 -5.49 7.89 -1.03
N ASN A 19 -6.29 7.63 -0.01
CA ASN A 19 -6.17 6.44 0.83
C ASN A 19 -6.93 5.28 0.19
N PHE A 20 -6.21 4.24 -0.22
CA PHE A 20 -6.79 3.01 -0.72
C PHE A 20 -6.97 2.04 0.44
N THR A 21 -8.18 1.50 0.61
CA THR A 21 -8.42 0.44 1.60
C THR A 21 -8.00 -0.89 1.00
N LEU A 22 -6.99 -1.50 1.61
CA LEU A 22 -6.40 -2.76 1.16
C LEU A 22 -7.00 -3.97 1.89
N TYR A 23 -7.41 -3.78 3.14
CA TYR A 23 -8.08 -4.78 3.97
C TYR A 23 -9.02 -4.07 4.94
N ASN A 24 -10.19 -4.66 5.19
CA ASN A 24 -11.16 -4.15 6.17
C ASN A 24 -12.04 -5.30 6.67
N GLN A 25 -11.71 -5.88 7.81
CA GLN A 25 -12.52 -6.92 8.46
C GLN A 25 -12.32 -6.88 9.98
N ASN A 26 -13.36 -7.19 10.74
CA ASN A 26 -13.30 -7.37 12.20
C ASN A 26 -12.65 -6.19 12.95
N GLY A 27 -12.92 -4.96 12.51
CA GLY A 27 -12.33 -3.75 13.11
C GLY A 27 -10.86 -3.52 12.77
N ILE A 28 -10.22 -4.37 11.95
CA ILE A 28 -8.87 -4.16 11.43
C ILE A 28 -8.95 -3.62 10.01
N LYS A 29 -8.38 -2.45 9.79
CA LYS A 29 -8.33 -1.80 8.48
C LYS A 29 -6.90 -1.48 8.10
N ILE A 30 -6.48 -1.93 6.92
CA ILE A 30 -5.17 -1.60 6.36
C ILE A 30 -5.40 -0.70 5.15
N THR A 31 -4.73 0.45 5.15
CA THR A 31 -4.80 1.43 4.08
C THR A 31 -3.42 1.71 3.50
N LEU A 32 -3.37 2.19 2.26
CA LEU A 32 -2.15 2.66 1.62
C LEU A 32 -2.46 3.95 0.87
N THR A 33 -1.70 5.01 1.16
CA THR A 33 -1.88 6.30 0.51
C THR A 33 -1.05 6.37 -0.76
N LEU A 34 -1.71 6.56 -1.91
CA LEU A 34 -1.05 6.62 -3.21
C LEU A 34 -1.65 7.76 -4.07
N PRO A 35 -0.85 8.33 -5.01
CA PRO A 35 -1.36 9.31 -5.97
C PRO A 35 -2.37 8.67 -6.92
N THR A 36 -3.40 9.43 -7.28
CA THR A 36 -4.36 9.03 -8.31
C THR A 36 -5.00 10.26 -8.99
N PRO A 37 -5.10 10.29 -10.33
CA PRO A 37 -4.58 9.29 -11.27
C PRO A 37 -3.04 9.30 -11.34
N VAL A 38 -2.44 8.22 -11.84
CA VAL A 38 -1.02 8.21 -12.26
C VAL A 38 -1.01 8.22 -13.77
N THR A 39 -0.40 9.24 -14.36
CA THR A 39 -0.26 9.41 -15.80
C THR A 39 1.13 8.96 -16.21
N LEU A 40 1.21 7.95 -17.09
CA LEU A 40 2.48 7.43 -17.59
C LEU A 40 2.65 7.79 -19.06
N ASN A 41 3.84 8.28 -19.41
CA ASN A 41 4.24 8.44 -20.81
C ASN A 41 4.80 7.10 -21.34
N LEU A 42 4.75 6.90 -22.66
CA LEU A 42 5.35 5.72 -23.27
C LEU A 42 6.85 5.69 -23.00
N ASN A 43 7.36 4.50 -22.63
CA ASN A 43 8.74 4.26 -22.27
C ASN A 43 9.22 5.11 -21.08
N SER A 44 8.30 5.56 -20.22
CA SER A 44 8.64 6.32 -19.02
C SER A 44 8.43 5.51 -17.75
N GLN A 45 8.94 6.06 -16.66
CA GLN A 45 8.79 5.55 -15.32
C GLN A 45 8.36 6.70 -14.43
N GLU A 46 7.42 6.43 -13.53
CA GLU A 46 6.98 7.36 -12.50
C GLU A 46 7.23 6.73 -11.13
N PHE A 47 7.64 7.58 -10.18
CA PHE A 47 7.99 7.16 -8.83
C PHE A 47 7.17 7.94 -7.83
N TYR A 48 6.63 7.25 -6.83
CA TYR A 48 6.03 7.87 -5.66
C TYR A 48 6.63 7.29 -4.38
N PRO A 49 7.15 8.12 -3.47
CA PRO A 49 7.34 9.56 -3.62
C PRO A 49 8.39 9.87 -4.72
N PRO A 50 8.42 11.12 -5.24
CA PRO A 50 9.38 11.51 -6.27
C PRO A 50 10.82 11.25 -5.82
N GLU A 51 11.76 11.02 -6.75
CA GLU A 51 13.11 10.64 -6.33
C GLU A 51 13.83 11.70 -5.48
N ALA A 52 13.53 12.97 -5.75
CA ALA A 52 14.02 14.11 -5.00
C ALA A 52 13.45 14.21 -3.57
N ASP A 53 12.33 13.53 -3.27
CA ASP A 53 11.74 13.50 -1.93
C ASP A 53 12.31 12.32 -1.14
N GLN A 54 13.23 12.63 -0.21
CA GLN A 54 13.85 11.65 0.69
C GLN A 54 13.14 11.56 2.05
N THR A 55 12.05 12.31 2.25
CA THR A 55 11.36 12.42 3.55
C THR A 55 10.08 11.60 3.60
N THR A 56 9.35 11.55 2.49
CA THR A 56 8.12 10.76 2.41
C THR A 56 8.46 9.29 2.19
N ILE A 57 7.75 8.42 2.89
CA ILE A 57 7.85 6.96 2.77
C ILE A 57 6.47 6.42 2.45
N VAL A 58 6.37 5.58 1.42
CA VAL A 58 5.16 4.80 1.16
C VAL A 58 5.15 3.61 2.09
N ALA A 59 4.26 3.68 3.07
CA ALA A 59 4.02 2.61 4.03
C ALA A 59 2.51 2.43 4.22
N PRO A 60 2.04 1.19 4.43
CA PRO A 60 0.66 0.94 4.78
C PRO A 60 0.38 1.40 6.22
N VAL A 61 -0.84 1.87 6.46
CA VAL A 61 -1.32 2.23 7.81
C VAL A 61 -2.36 1.21 8.24
N LEU A 62 -2.14 0.59 9.39
CA LEU A 62 -3.10 -0.25 10.07
C LEU A 62 -3.85 0.57 11.13
N GLU A 63 -5.16 0.51 11.08
CA GLU A 63 -6.09 1.05 12.08
C GLU A 63 -6.77 -0.13 12.79
N ASN A 64 -6.79 -0.07 14.12
CA ASN A 64 -7.38 -1.08 14.98
C ASN A 64 -8.57 -0.49 15.73
N THR A 65 -9.75 -1.02 15.47
CA THR A 65 -11.02 -0.69 16.13
C THR A 65 -11.72 -1.97 16.58
N SER A 66 -10.95 -3.06 16.74
CA SER A 66 -11.48 -4.40 17.05
C SER A 66 -11.94 -4.57 18.50
N GLY A 67 -11.68 -3.60 19.38
CA GLY A 67 -11.91 -3.73 20.82
C GLY A 67 -10.78 -4.43 21.56
N ILE A 68 -9.73 -4.90 20.87
CA ILE A 68 -8.58 -5.62 21.45
C ILE A 68 -7.28 -5.03 20.90
N SER A 69 -6.31 -4.74 21.78
CA SER A 69 -4.98 -4.29 21.35
C SER A 69 -4.20 -5.40 20.61
N LEU A 70 -3.59 -5.03 19.48
CA LEU A 70 -2.67 -5.86 18.73
C LEU A 70 -1.26 -5.77 19.31
N LYS A 71 -0.59 -6.91 19.49
CA LYS A 71 0.84 -6.95 19.83
C LYS A 71 1.69 -6.64 18.61
N SER A 72 1.34 -7.23 17.48
CA SER A 72 1.97 -7.02 16.18
C SER A 72 1.05 -7.53 15.07
N ALA A 73 1.21 -6.97 13.88
CA ALA A 73 0.55 -7.44 12.67
C ALA A 73 1.55 -7.53 11.54
N THR A 74 1.57 -8.66 10.82
CA THR A 74 2.44 -8.88 9.67
C THR A 74 1.58 -9.23 8.46
N PHE A 75 1.81 -8.58 7.33
CA PHE A 75 1.02 -8.80 6.12
C PHE A 75 1.85 -8.50 4.88
N THR A 76 1.49 -9.14 3.76
CA THR A 76 2.18 -8.95 2.49
C THR A 76 1.30 -8.19 1.50
N ILE A 77 1.82 -7.07 1.00
CA ILE A 77 1.16 -6.30 -0.07
C ILE A 77 1.80 -6.65 -1.40
N LYS A 78 0.98 -7.19 -2.31
CA LYS A 78 1.37 -7.45 -3.69
C LYS A 78 0.87 -6.33 -4.61
N LEU A 79 1.79 -5.74 -5.36
CA LEU A 79 1.47 -4.76 -6.39
C LEU A 79 1.27 -5.51 -7.72
N ASN A 80 0.07 -5.41 -8.27
CA ASN A 80 -0.24 -6.06 -9.54
C ASN A 80 0.22 -5.20 -10.72
N ASN A 81 0.55 -5.87 -11.81
CA ASN A 81 0.79 -5.23 -13.09
C ASN A 81 -0.49 -4.60 -13.64
N VAL A 82 -0.37 -3.49 -14.37
CA VAL A 82 -1.49 -2.91 -15.12
C VAL A 82 -1.65 -3.80 -16.34
N ILE A 83 -2.84 -4.36 -16.53
CA ILE A 83 -3.14 -5.28 -17.63
C ILE A 83 -4.25 -4.67 -18.49
N GLU A 84 -4.09 -4.75 -19.81
CA GLU A 84 -5.09 -4.42 -20.81
C GLU A 84 -5.15 -5.55 -21.85
N ASN A 85 -6.35 -6.11 -22.08
CA ASN A 85 -6.55 -7.23 -23.02
C ASN A 85 -5.52 -8.37 -22.82
N ASP A 86 -5.35 -8.78 -21.56
CA ASP A 86 -4.38 -9.80 -21.11
C ASP A 86 -2.89 -9.46 -21.31
N ASN A 87 -2.57 -8.27 -21.83
CA ASN A 87 -1.20 -7.77 -21.95
C ASN A 87 -0.85 -6.88 -20.76
N THR A 88 0.33 -7.08 -20.16
CA THR A 88 0.84 -6.11 -19.19
C THR A 88 1.25 -4.83 -19.92
N VAL A 89 0.70 -3.70 -19.50
CA VAL A 89 0.97 -2.37 -20.08
C VAL A 89 1.80 -1.48 -19.15
N ALA A 90 1.80 -1.78 -17.85
CA ALA A 90 2.80 -1.24 -16.93
C ALA A 90 3.12 -2.21 -15.79
N ASN A 91 4.39 -2.25 -15.38
CA ASN A 91 4.82 -2.94 -14.17
C ASN A 91 4.71 -1.99 -12.99
N VAL A 92 4.13 -2.47 -11.89
CA VAL A 92 4.08 -1.75 -10.62
C VAL A 92 4.90 -2.52 -9.60
N ARG A 93 5.88 -1.85 -8.99
CA ARG A 93 6.85 -2.49 -8.09
C ARG A 93 7.10 -1.62 -6.87
N TRP A 94 7.35 -2.28 -5.74
CA TRP A 94 8.04 -1.68 -4.60
C TRP A 94 9.45 -1.37 -5.04
N TRP A 95 9.91 -0.16 -4.78
CA TRP A 95 11.17 0.35 -5.30
C TRP A 95 12.07 0.82 -4.17
N ASN A 96 13.33 0.44 -4.28
CA ASN A 96 14.45 0.94 -3.50
C ASN A 96 15.42 1.60 -4.48
N VAL A 97 15.89 2.80 -4.18
CA VAL A 97 16.79 3.56 -5.06
C VAL A 97 18.17 2.95 -5.17
N ASP A 98 18.59 2.19 -4.17
CA ASP A 98 19.90 1.55 -4.12
C ASP A 98 19.91 0.18 -4.81
N GLU A 99 18.73 -0.30 -5.24
CA GLU A 99 18.56 -1.61 -5.86
C GLU A 99 18.22 -1.47 -7.34
N ALA A 100 18.78 -2.34 -8.17
CA ALA A 100 18.51 -2.36 -9.60
C ALA A 100 17.11 -2.91 -9.93
N GLU A 101 16.59 -3.79 -9.08
CA GLU A 101 15.31 -4.48 -9.30
C GLU A 101 14.29 -4.13 -8.23
N GLY A 102 13.05 -3.88 -8.68
CA GLY A 102 11.91 -3.64 -7.80
C GLY A 102 11.18 -4.92 -7.44
N LEU A 103 10.58 -4.96 -6.26
CA LEU A 103 9.86 -6.14 -5.76
C LEU A 103 8.36 -6.06 -6.06
N GLN A 104 7.77 -7.18 -6.47
CA GLN A 104 6.33 -7.24 -6.74
C GLN A 104 5.50 -7.39 -5.45
N ALA A 105 6.09 -7.96 -4.40
CA ALA A 105 5.47 -8.12 -3.10
C ALA A 105 6.43 -7.66 -2.00
N MET A 106 5.87 -7.04 -0.97
CA MET A 106 6.61 -6.62 0.22
C MET A 106 5.84 -7.01 1.47
N GLU A 107 6.54 -7.59 2.42
CA GLU A 107 6.02 -7.87 3.76
C GLU A 107 6.19 -6.63 4.62
N PHE A 108 5.15 -6.29 5.37
CA PHE A 108 5.15 -5.19 6.32
C PHE A 108 4.83 -5.72 7.71
N THR A 109 5.47 -5.14 8.71
CA THR A 109 5.15 -5.39 10.11
C THR A 109 4.75 -4.09 10.79
N CYS A 110 3.56 -4.07 11.38
CA CYS A 110 3.16 -3.08 12.36
C CYS A 110 3.50 -3.60 13.76
N GLY A 111 4.07 -2.74 14.60
CA GLY A 111 4.30 -3.03 16.01
C GLY A 111 2.99 -3.07 16.81
N ARG A 112 3.09 -2.80 18.11
CA ARG A 112 1.90 -2.72 18.97
C ARG A 112 0.96 -1.62 18.49
N ILE A 113 -0.32 -1.95 18.38
CA ILE A 113 -1.39 -1.01 18.05
C ILE A 113 -2.52 -1.23 19.05
N ASP A 114 -2.74 -0.26 19.93
CA ASP A 114 -3.82 -0.31 20.90
C ASP A 114 -5.20 -0.21 20.23
N ASP A 115 -6.26 -0.54 20.95
CA ASP A 115 -7.63 -0.34 20.45
C ASP A 115 -7.89 1.16 20.18
N GLN A 116 -8.66 1.44 19.14
CA GLN A 116 -8.84 2.76 18.52
C GLN A 116 -7.52 3.41 18.04
N GLY A 117 -6.45 2.63 17.94
CA GLY A 117 -5.12 3.07 17.57
C GLY A 117 -4.83 2.93 16.08
N LYS A 118 -3.76 3.58 15.64
CA LYS A 118 -3.19 3.42 14.29
C LYS A 118 -1.68 3.25 14.35
N GLY A 119 -1.14 2.49 13.41
CA GLY A 119 0.31 2.30 13.26
C GLY A 119 0.70 2.20 11.79
N SER A 120 1.88 2.71 11.46
CA SER A 120 2.47 2.54 10.14
C SER A 120 3.22 1.21 10.09
N GLY A 121 3.10 0.49 8.97
CA GLY A 121 3.86 -0.72 8.70
C GLY A 121 5.30 -0.39 8.32
N THR A 122 6.24 -1.15 8.86
CA THR A 122 7.65 -1.11 8.46
C THR A 122 7.90 -2.22 7.45
N ALA A 123 8.48 -1.89 6.30
CA ALA A 123 8.87 -2.88 5.30
C ALA A 123 9.91 -3.86 5.86
N LYS A 124 9.76 -5.15 5.58
CA LYS A 124 10.70 -6.20 6.01
C LYS A 124 12.11 -5.95 5.45
N THR A 125 12.19 -5.57 4.19
CA THR A 125 13.44 -5.20 3.53
C THR A 125 13.58 -3.67 3.56
N PRO A 126 14.60 -3.12 4.25
CA PRO A 126 14.83 -1.68 4.30
C PRO A 126 15.02 -1.07 2.89
N GLY A 127 14.70 0.23 2.76
CA GLY A 127 14.87 0.98 1.52
C GLY A 127 13.73 0.86 0.51
N TYR A 128 12.89 -0.17 0.60
CA TYR A 128 11.68 -0.31 -0.22
C TYR A 128 10.54 0.59 0.27
N ALA A 129 10.73 1.90 0.08
CA ALA A 129 9.89 2.97 0.58
C ALA A 129 9.11 3.69 -0.53
N ARG A 130 9.20 3.21 -1.78
CA ARG A 130 8.60 3.85 -2.95
C ARG A 130 7.82 2.84 -3.78
N ILE A 131 6.94 3.35 -4.63
CA ILE A 131 6.33 2.60 -5.73
C ILE A 131 6.82 3.18 -7.04
N ARG A 132 7.23 2.29 -7.94
CA ARG A 132 7.57 2.59 -9.32
C ARG A 132 6.49 2.03 -10.24
N TRP A 133 6.00 2.87 -11.14
CA TRP A 133 5.20 2.47 -12.30
C TRP A 133 6.06 2.63 -13.56
N GLY A 134 6.29 1.56 -14.30
CA GLY A 134 7.04 1.60 -15.56
C GLY A 134 6.24 1.01 -16.71
N THR A 135 6.02 1.78 -17.77
CA THR A 135 5.26 1.29 -18.95
C THR A 135 6.03 0.21 -19.68
N MET A 136 5.31 -0.80 -20.18
CA MET A 136 5.80 -1.63 -21.28
C MET A 136 5.27 -1.03 -22.58
N ALA A 137 6.04 -1.10 -23.67
CA ALA A 137 5.92 -0.25 -24.85
C ALA A 137 4.64 -0.48 -25.70
N ASN A 138 3.44 -0.26 -25.17
CA ASN A 138 2.17 -0.43 -25.87
C ASN A 138 1.09 0.38 -25.15
N THR A 139 0.34 1.19 -25.91
CA THR A 139 -0.72 2.12 -25.47
C THR A 139 -1.77 1.48 -24.56
N ALA A 140 -2.16 2.16 -23.48
CA ALA A 140 -3.31 1.79 -22.64
C ALA A 140 -3.95 2.99 -21.92
N ARG A 141 -5.24 2.90 -21.60
CA ARG A 141 -5.98 3.90 -20.79
C ARG A 141 -6.92 3.23 -19.78
N GLN A 142 -6.47 2.58 -18.67
CA GLN A 142 -7.40 2.09 -17.62
C GLN A 142 -6.85 2.01 -16.18
N HIS A 143 -7.80 1.87 -15.23
CA HIS A 143 -7.67 1.82 -13.76
C HIS A 143 -7.16 0.47 -13.22
N GLN A 144 -6.49 0.48 -12.06
CA GLN A 144 -6.02 -0.73 -11.37
C GLN A 144 -6.59 -0.90 -9.96
N THR A 145 -6.68 -2.16 -9.55
CA THR A 145 -7.06 -2.62 -8.22
C THR A 145 -5.84 -3.24 -7.50
N PHE A 146 -5.63 -2.85 -6.24
CA PHE A 146 -4.60 -3.44 -5.37
C PHE A 146 -5.12 -4.70 -4.69
N THR A 147 -4.25 -5.69 -4.45
CA THR A 147 -4.62 -6.91 -3.73
C THR A 147 -3.67 -7.14 -2.55
N VAL A 148 -4.22 -7.55 -1.42
CA VAL A 148 -3.45 -7.98 -0.24
C VAL A 148 -3.69 -9.45 0.02
N SER A 149 -2.65 -10.15 0.46
CA SER A 149 -2.67 -11.59 0.76
C SER A 149 -1.90 -11.87 2.04
N ASN A 150 -2.23 -12.98 2.71
CA ASN A 150 -1.47 -13.55 3.84
C ASN A 150 -1.33 -12.58 5.03
N ILE A 151 -2.46 -12.10 5.57
CA ILE A 151 -2.48 -11.28 6.78
C ILE A 151 -2.38 -12.19 8.01
N SER A 152 -1.37 -11.97 8.84
CA SER A 152 -1.15 -12.63 10.12
C SER A 152 -1.21 -11.61 11.26
N LEU A 153 -2.09 -11.84 12.23
CA LEU A 153 -2.29 -10.96 13.38
C LEU A 153 -1.87 -11.66 14.66
N THR A 154 -1.09 -10.99 15.51
CA THR A 154 -0.75 -11.47 16.84
C THR A 154 -1.32 -10.50 17.87
N PHE A 155 -2.25 -11.00 18.68
CA PHE A 155 -2.85 -10.24 19.78
C PHE A 155 -1.98 -10.31 21.03
N ASN A 156 -2.17 -9.36 21.94
CA ASN A 156 -1.56 -9.48 23.26
C ASN A 156 -2.16 -10.70 23.99
N PRO A 157 -1.35 -11.51 24.69
CA PRO A 157 -1.88 -12.55 25.57
C PRO A 157 -2.64 -11.84 26.70
N SER A 158 -3.97 -11.88 26.63
CA SER A 158 -4.83 -11.44 27.71
C SER A 158 -5.15 -12.65 28.56
N ALA A 159 -4.82 -12.59 29.86
CA ALA A 159 -5.29 -13.55 30.87
C ALA A 159 -6.83 -13.55 31.01
N ASP A 160 -7.51 -12.59 30.38
CA ASP A 160 -8.97 -12.44 30.34
C ASP A 160 -9.42 -12.20 28.89
N THR A 161 -9.21 -13.18 28.01
CA THR A 161 -10.01 -13.27 26.76
C THR A 161 -11.15 -14.24 26.98
N THR A 162 -12.14 -13.83 27.78
CA THR A 162 -13.49 -14.35 27.57
C THR A 162 -13.98 -13.75 26.26
N THR A 163 -14.10 -14.58 25.23
CA THR A 163 -14.85 -14.23 24.02
C THR A 163 -16.30 -13.98 24.43
N GLY A 164 -16.60 -12.73 24.78
CA GLY A 164 -17.96 -12.22 24.87
C GLY A 164 -18.58 -12.29 23.48
N ALA A 165 -19.10 -13.47 23.15
CA ALA A 165 -19.98 -13.67 22.03
C ALA A 165 -21.20 -12.78 22.23
N ASN A 166 -21.49 -11.94 21.23
CA ASN A 166 -22.82 -11.41 20.98
C ASN A 166 -23.14 -11.67 19.51
N ASP A 167 -23.88 -12.76 19.32
CA ASP A 167 -24.78 -13.19 18.25
C ASP A 167 -24.58 -12.67 16.80
N GLY A 168 -24.12 -13.57 15.94
CA GLY A 168 -24.47 -13.59 14.51
C GLY A 168 -25.66 -14.54 14.28
N PRO A 169 -26.49 -14.33 13.24
CA PRO A 169 -27.76 -15.04 13.09
C PRO A 169 -27.57 -16.55 12.87
N VAL A 170 -28.47 -17.34 13.47
CA VAL A 170 -28.59 -18.79 13.22
C VAL A 170 -28.99 -19.02 11.76
N ILE A 171 -28.13 -19.71 11.00
CA ILE A 171 -28.48 -20.20 9.67
C ILE A 171 -28.75 -21.71 9.77
N ARG A 172 -30.00 -22.10 9.48
CA ARG A 172 -30.38 -23.48 9.20
C ARG A 172 -30.31 -23.72 7.70
N VAL A 173 -29.69 -24.83 7.34
CA VAL A 173 -29.57 -25.28 5.94
C VAL A 173 -30.65 -26.33 5.66
N GLY A 174 -31.31 -26.16 4.51
CA GLY A 174 -31.97 -27.22 3.75
C GLY A 174 -31.27 -27.35 2.41
#